data_AF-A0A0D5NH66-F1
#
_entry.id   AF-A0A0D5NH66-F1
#
_cell.length_a   1.000
_cell.length_b   1.000
_cell.length_c   1.000
_cell.angle_alpha   90.00
_cell.angle_beta   90.00
_cell.angle_gamma   90.00
#
_symmetry.space_group_name_H-M   'P 1'
#
loop_
_entity.id
_entity.type
_entity.pdbx_description
1 polymer ?
#
loop_
_entity_poly.entity_id
_entity_poly.type
_entity_poly.pdbx_seq_one_letter_code
_entity_poly.pdbx_strand_id
1 'polypeptide(L)'
;MTGCYYPEVTVEEAAANNRPAAWYSVEGAIDMSLEAIQNRIPVIASLYLNDYDGNLEQFRRAVRMCRERTYGVMLFDTVYINRYEWWQEMPSLLEGK
;
A
#
# COMPACT_ATOMS: atom_id res chain seq x y z
N MET A 1 -10.94 6.30 3.70
CA MET A 1 -9.99 5.55 2.87
C MET A 1 -9.00 6.53 2.29
N THR A 2 -7.74 6.14 2.13
CA THR A 2 -6.75 6.92 1.38
C THR A 2 -6.18 6.10 0.22
N GLY A 3 -5.94 6.78 -0.91
CA GLY A 3 -5.35 6.19 -2.11
C GLY A 3 -3.84 6.19 -2.01
N CYS A 4 -3.24 5.01 -1.91
CA CYS A 4 -1.79 4.79 -1.89
C CYS A 4 -1.37 4.12 -3.21
N TYR A 5 -1.76 4.72 -4.34
CA TYR A 5 -1.51 4.17 -5.69
C TYR A 5 -0.11 4.58 -6.16
N TYR A 6 0.88 3.98 -5.50
CA TYR A 6 2.30 4.20 -5.75
C TYR A 6 3.03 2.85 -5.70
N PRO A 7 3.95 2.59 -6.65
CA PRO A 7 4.76 1.38 -6.61
C PRO A 7 5.84 1.44 -5.51
N GLU A 8 6.29 2.63 -5.11
CA GLU A 8 7.20 2.82 -3.98
C GLU A 8 6.48 2.66 -2.64
N VAL A 9 7.03 1.83 -1.76
CA VAL A 9 6.46 1.55 -0.45
C VAL A 9 6.87 2.61 0.56
N THR A 10 8.14 3.02 0.55
CA THR A 10 8.69 3.97 1.54
C THR A 10 9.03 5.31 0.91
N VAL A 11 9.15 6.35 1.74
CA VAL A 11 9.59 7.68 1.27
C VAL A 11 11.02 7.67 0.72
N GLU A 12 11.88 6.78 1.21
CA GLU A 12 13.24 6.59 0.68
C GLU A 12 13.24 6.00 -0.72
N GLU A 13 12.35 5.05 -1.01
CA GLU A 13 12.18 4.51 -2.36
C GLU A 13 11.72 5.60 -3.34
N ALA A 14 10.76 6.43 -2.92
CA ALA A 14 10.30 7.56 -3.73
C ALA A 14 11.44 8.54 -4.03
N ALA A 15 12.26 8.86 -3.03
CA ALA A 15 13.44 9.69 -3.21
C ALA A 15 14.48 9.04 -4.14
N ALA A 16 14.80 7.76 -3.93
CA ALA A 16 15.76 7.01 -4.75
C ALA A 16 15.32 6.92 -6.22
N ASN A 17 14.01 6.81 -6.47
CA ASN A 17 13.42 6.76 -7.80
C ASN A 17 13.13 8.15 -8.39
N ASN A 18 13.60 9.24 -7.77
CA ASN A 18 13.42 10.62 -8.22
C ASN A 18 11.94 10.99 -8.45
N ARG A 19 11.04 10.52 -7.57
CA ARG A 19 9.64 10.92 -7.61
C ARG A 19 9.50 12.44 -7.35
N PRO A 20 8.45 13.09 -7.87
CA PRO A 20 8.26 14.54 -7.72
C PRO A 20 8.22 15.03 -6.27
N ALA A 21 7.82 14.18 -5.32
CA ALA A 21 7.94 14.42 -3.90
C ALA A 21 8.14 13.12 -3.14
N ALA A 22 8.79 13.20 -1.97
CA ALA A 22 9.03 12.03 -1.11
C ALA A 22 7.74 11.31 -0.68
N TRP A 23 6.61 12.02 -0.65
CA TRP A 23 5.31 11.44 -0.29
C TRP A 23 4.63 10.63 -1.41
N TYR A 24 5.22 10.56 -2.61
CA TYR A 24 4.78 9.68 -3.69
C TYR A 24 5.18 8.22 -3.39
N SER A 25 4.77 7.74 -2.23
CA SER A 25 4.96 6.38 -1.74
C SER A 25 3.74 5.98 -0.90
N VAL A 26 3.59 4.68 -0.65
CA VAL A 26 2.53 4.17 0.23
C VAL A 26 2.62 4.81 1.62
N GLU A 27 3.81 4.80 2.22
CA GLU A 27 4.06 5.42 3.52
C GLU A 27 3.75 6.92 3.53
N GLY A 28 4.27 7.66 2.57
CA GLY A 28 4.10 9.11 2.54
C GLY A 28 2.65 9.53 2.32
N ALA A 29 1.91 8.81 1.48
CA ALA A 29 0.48 9.05 1.28
C ALA A 29 -0.34 8.76 2.55
N ILE A 30 0.04 7.72 3.31
CA ILE A 30 -0.57 7.43 4.62
C ILE A 30 -0.29 8.60 5.58
N ASP A 31 0.95 9.05 5.70
CA ASP A 31 1.34 10.10 6.63
C ASP A 31 0.62 11.42 6.36
N MET A 32 0.60 11.85 5.10
CA MET A 32 -0.17 13.04 4.72
C MET A 32 -1.65 12.91 5.06
N SER A 33 -2.23 11.73 4.86
CA SER A 33 -3.65 11.50 5.13
C SER A 33 -3.96 11.54 6.61
N LEU A 34 -3.11 10.92 7.43
CA LEU A 34 -3.22 10.91 8.89
C LEU A 34 -3.02 12.30 9.49
N GLU A 35 -2.06 13.07 8.96
CA GLU A 35 -1.84 14.47 9.34
C GLU A 35 -3.06 15.33 9.02
N ALA A 36 -3.61 15.24 7.81
CA ALA A 36 -4.74 16.04 7.37
C ALA A 36 -5.99 15.85 8.25
N ILE A 37 -6.21 14.63 8.76
CA ILE A 37 -7.32 14.33 9.67
C ILE A 37 -6.94 14.43 11.15
N GLN A 38 -5.69 14.77 11.46
CA GLN A 38 -5.12 14.80 12.81
C GLN A 38 -5.37 13.49 13.59
N ASN A 39 -5.26 12.35 12.90
CA ASN A 39 -5.49 11.01 13.45
C ASN A 39 -6.87 10.81 14.14
N ARG A 40 -7.87 11.65 13.85
CA ARG A 40 -9.15 11.63 14.59
C ARG A 40 -10.13 10.53 14.18
N ILE A 41 -9.97 9.98 12.98
CA ILE A 41 -10.84 8.92 12.45
C ILE A 41 -10.00 7.77 11.87
N PRO A 42 -10.48 6.52 11.92
CA PRO A 42 -9.80 5.40 11.29
C PRO A 42 -9.65 5.59 9.77
N VAL A 43 -8.46 5.30 9.26
CA VAL A 43 -8.16 5.25 7.83
C VAL A 43 -7.86 3.82 7.42
N ILE A 44 -8.32 3.45 6.23
CA ILE A 44 -7.93 2.23 5.53
C ILE A 44 -7.16 2.70 4.29
N ALA A 45 -5.89 2.29 4.18
CA ALA A 45 -5.09 2.54 2.99
C ALA A 45 -5.53 1.62 1.85
N SER A 46 -5.42 2.07 0.61
CA SER A 46 -5.79 1.30 -0.58
C SER A 46 -4.64 1.25 -1.57
N LEU A 47 -4.39 0.06 -2.13
CA LEU A 47 -3.30 -0.21 -3.06
C LEU A 47 -3.85 -0.48 -4.45
N TYR A 48 -3.18 0.04 -5.49
CA TYR A 48 -3.46 -0.33 -6.87
C TYR A 48 -2.57 -1.51 -7.28
N LEU A 49 -3.14 -2.70 -7.40
CA LEU A 49 -2.37 -3.94 -7.53
C LEU A 49 -1.55 -4.04 -8.82
N ASN A 50 -1.97 -3.35 -9.88
CA ASN A 50 -1.22 -3.31 -11.13
C ASN A 50 0.15 -2.61 -10.99
N ASP A 51 0.34 -1.79 -9.96
CA ASP A 51 1.63 -1.14 -9.68
C ASP A 51 2.71 -2.16 -9.26
N TYR A 52 2.31 -3.38 -8.92
CA TYR A 52 3.20 -4.45 -8.44
C TYR A 52 3.35 -5.60 -9.42
N ASP A 53 2.95 -5.43 -10.68
CA ASP A 53 3.10 -6.47 -11.72
C ASP A 53 4.53 -7.03 -11.76
N GLY A 54 4.66 -8.35 -11.76
CA GLY A 54 5.94 -9.06 -11.73
C GLY A 54 6.76 -8.90 -10.44
N ASN A 55 6.23 -8.25 -9.39
CA ASN A 55 6.96 -7.98 -8.16
C ASN A 55 6.13 -8.29 -6.90
N LEU A 56 5.92 -9.58 -6.64
CA LEU A 56 5.16 -10.06 -5.49
C LEU A 56 5.72 -9.56 -4.15
N GLU A 57 7.05 -9.48 -3.99
CA GLU A 57 7.61 -9.02 -2.71
C GLU A 57 7.33 -7.54 -2.45
N GLN A 58 7.35 -6.69 -3.49
CA GLN A 58 6.96 -5.29 -3.34
C GLN A 58 5.49 -5.17 -2.95
N PHE A 59 4.61 -5.98 -3.54
CA PHE A 59 3.20 -6.06 -3.13
C PHE A 59 3.06 -6.46 -1.65
N ARG A 60 3.77 -7.51 -1.21
CA ARG A 60 3.73 -7.95 0.20
C ARG A 60 4.19 -6.83 1.15
N ARG A 61 5.26 -6.12 0.79
CA ARG A 61 5.77 -4.97 1.56
C ARG A 61 4.74 -3.84 1.64
N ALA A 62 4.08 -3.51 0.53
CA ALA A 62 3.03 -2.50 0.49
C ALA A 62 1.84 -2.88 1.41
N VAL A 63 1.38 -4.13 1.34
CA VAL A 63 0.30 -4.63 2.19
C VAL A 63 0.67 -4.54 3.67
N ARG A 64 1.88 -4.97 4.05
CA ARG A 64 2.37 -4.84 5.43
C ARG A 64 2.38 -3.39 5.90
N MET A 65 2.95 -2.48 5.11
CA MET A 65 2.98 -1.04 5.41
C MET A 65 1.58 -0.49 5.68
N CYS A 66 0.60 -0.81 4.82
CA CYS A 66 -0.79 -0.39 5.02
C CYS A 66 -1.38 -0.94 6.32
N ARG A 67 -1.17 -2.22 6.64
CA ARG A 67 -1.74 -2.88 7.82
C ARG A 67 -1.09 -2.44 9.14
N GLU A 68 0.19 -2.13 9.12
CA GLU A 68 0.95 -1.66 10.29
C GLU A 68 0.63 -0.20 10.61
N ARG A 69 0.45 0.65 9.59
CA ARG A 69 0.26 2.10 9.77
C ARG A 69 -1.20 2.54 9.79
N THR A 70 -2.13 1.70 9.32
CA THR A 70 -3.56 2.05 9.24
C THR A 70 -4.46 0.91 9.71
N TYR A 71 -5.78 1.11 9.72
CA TYR A 71 -6.70 0.14 10.33
C TYR A 71 -6.90 -1.13 9.49
N GLY A 72 -6.42 -1.14 8.24
CA GLY A 72 -6.47 -2.28 7.34
C GLY A 72 -5.98 -1.89 5.94
N VAL A 73 -6.20 -2.77 4.98
CA VAL A 73 -5.83 -2.53 3.58
C VAL A 73 -7.01 -2.86 2.67
N MET A 74 -7.21 -2.03 1.66
CA MET A 74 -8.04 -2.34 0.50
C MET A 74 -7.14 -2.68 -0.70
N LEU A 75 -7.46 -3.77 -1.39
CA LEU A 75 -6.74 -4.23 -2.57
C LEU A 75 -7.56 -3.90 -3.81
N PHE A 76 -7.08 -2.94 -4.62
CA PHE A 76 -7.76 -2.49 -5.83
C PHE A 76 -6.96 -2.89 -7.08
N ASP A 77 -7.41 -3.73 -7.99
CA ASP A 77 -8.61 -4.56 -7.96
C ASP A 77 -8.20 -6.05 -7.89
N THR A 78 -9.08 -6.86 -7.30
CA THR A 78 -9.00 -8.32 -7.17
C THR A 78 -8.75 -9.05 -8.49
N VAL A 79 -9.10 -8.46 -9.64
CA VAL A 79 -8.76 -9.01 -10.96
C VAL A 79 -7.26 -9.26 -11.12
N TYR A 80 -6.41 -8.44 -10.50
CA TYR A 80 -4.96 -8.60 -10.55
C TYR A 80 -4.47 -9.74 -9.66
N ILE A 81 -5.12 -10.00 -8.53
CA ILE A 81 -4.84 -11.18 -7.69
C ILE A 81 -5.06 -12.45 -8.51
N ASN A 82 -6.14 -12.49 -9.30
CA ASN A 82 -6.41 -13.60 -10.18
C ASN A 82 -5.41 -13.69 -11.34
N ARG A 83 -5.11 -12.55 -12.00
CA ARG A 83 -4.18 -12.49 -13.14
C ARG A 83 -2.76 -12.95 -12.77
N TYR A 84 -2.28 -12.57 -11.59
CA TYR A 84 -0.94 -12.87 -11.12
C TYR A 84 -0.86 -14.18 -10.32
N GLU A 85 -1.98 -14.91 -10.21
CA GLU A 85 -2.08 -16.14 -9.43
C GLU A 85 -1.62 -15.94 -7.98
N TRP A 86 -2.09 -14.88 -7.30
CA TRP A 86 -1.67 -14.53 -5.93
C TRP A 86 -2.68 -14.92 -4.85
N TRP A 87 -3.73 -15.68 -5.18
CA TRP A 87 -4.74 -16.09 -4.21
C TRP A 87 -4.14 -16.86 -3.02
N GLN A 88 -3.11 -17.70 -3.26
CA GLN A 88 -2.42 -18.44 -2.19
C GLN A 88 -1.64 -17.55 -1.21
N GLU A 89 -1.36 -16.30 -1.60
CA GLU A 89 -0.63 -15.34 -0.75
C GLU A 89 -1.55 -14.68 0.27
N MET A 90 -2.85 -14.61 -0.03
CA MET A 90 -3.83 -13.84 0.76
C MET A 90 -3.93 -14.27 2.23
N PRO A 91 -3.95 -15.57 2.59
CA PRO A 91 -3.98 -15.99 3.99
C PRO A 91 -2.79 -15.41 4.77
N SER A 92 -1.57 -15.56 4.25
CA SER A 92 -0.36 -15.04 4.91
C SER A 92 -0.34 -13.52 5.08
N LEU A 93 -0.97 -12.80 4.13
CA LEU A 93 -0.98 -11.34 4.11
C LEU A 93 -2.09 -10.71 4.92
N LEU A 94 -3.21 -11.41 5.11
CA LEU A 94 -4.43 -10.85 5.69
C LEU A 94 -4.81 -11.46 7.03
N GLU A 95 -4.39 -12.70 7.32
CA GLU A 95 -4.60 -13.32 8.63
C GLU A 95 -3.68 -12.70 9.70
N GLY A 96 -4.20 -12.55 10.92
CA GLY A 96 -3.47 -12.04 12.09
C GLY A 96 -3.38 -10.51 12.20
N LYS A 97 -3.66 -9.97 13.38
CA LYS A 97 -3.21 -8.67 13.87
C LYS A 97 -2.47 -8.89 15.18
#